data_AF-A0A424XZT3-F1
#
_entry.id   AF-A0A424XZT3-F1
#
_cell.length_a   1.000
_cell.length_b   1.000
_cell.length_c   1.000
_cell.angle_alpha   90.00
_cell.angle_beta   90.00
_cell.angle_gamma   90.00
#
_symmetry.space_group_name_H-M   'P 1'
#
loop_
_entity.id
_entity.type
_entity.pdbx_description
1 polymer ?
#
loop_
_entity_poly.entity_id
_entity_poly.type
_entity_poly.pdbx_seq_one_letter_code
_entity_poly.pdbx_strand_id
1 'polypeptide(L)'
;MKFIPSVVLYFLQNKKAKANVRSLIKFLVVLLALMIFYTFAFHYIKAWEGEEYSIISGFYWTLVTMSTLGYGDIIFTTDLGKLFSSIVLLSGVVFLLVMLPFTFIQ
;
A
#
# COMPACT_ATOMS: atom_id res chain seq x y z
N MET A 1 19.12 -3.46 -33.69
CA MET A 1 18.40 -2.77 -32.59
C MET A 1 16.87 -2.77 -32.77
N LYS A 2 16.26 -3.85 -33.30
CA LYS A 2 14.80 -3.96 -33.54
C LYS A 2 14.04 -4.77 -32.47
N PHE A 3 14.68 -5.04 -31.32
CA PHE A 3 14.19 -6.02 -30.35
C PHE A 3 13.21 -5.43 -29.31
N ILE A 4 13.32 -4.13 -29.01
CA ILE A 4 12.45 -3.47 -28.01
C ILE A 4 11.00 -3.33 -28.52
N PRO A 5 10.74 -2.93 -29.78
CA PRO A 5 9.37 -2.79 -30.27
C PRO A 5 8.60 -4.11 -30.27
N SER A 6 9.26 -5.23 -30.60
CA SER A 6 8.64 -6.55 -30.66
C SER A 6 8.27 -7.10 -29.29
N VAL A 7 9.07 -6.85 -28.24
CA VAL A 7 8.72 -7.24 -26.86
C VAL A 7 7.51 -6.43 -26.36
N VAL A 8 7.50 -5.11 -26.61
CA VAL A 8 6.37 -4.24 -26.26
C VAL A 8 5.11 -4.65 -27.04
N LEU A 9 5.22 -4.93 -28.33
CA LEU A 9 4.11 -5.40 -29.17
C LEU A 9 3.61 -6.79 -28.75
N TYR A 10 4.49 -7.71 -28.33
CA TYR A 10 4.11 -9.02 -27.80
C TYR A 10 3.29 -8.88 -26.52
N PHE A 11 3.72 -8.03 -25.58
CA PHE A 11 2.94 -7.74 -24.36
C PHE A 11 1.62 -7.00 -24.67
N LEU A 12 1.58 -6.14 -25.70
CA LEU A 12 0.36 -5.45 -26.14
C LEU A 12 -0.62 -6.34 -26.92
N GLN A 13 -0.15 -7.38 -27.61
CA GLN A 13 -1.01 -8.32 -28.35
C GLN A 13 -1.57 -9.43 -27.45
N ASN A 14 -0.93 -9.71 -26.31
CA ASN A 14 -1.36 -10.77 -25.42
C ASN A 14 -2.55 -10.30 -24.56
N LYS A 15 -3.77 -10.77 -24.90
CA LYS A 15 -5.01 -10.42 -24.15
C LYS A 15 -4.88 -10.71 -22.65
N LYS A 16 -4.14 -11.76 -22.27
CA LYS A 16 -3.83 -12.09 -20.87
C LYS A 16 -2.93 -11.05 -20.19
N ALA A 17 -1.89 -10.56 -20.87
CA ALA A 17 -1.03 -9.51 -20.31
C ALA A 17 -1.79 -8.20 -20.05
N LYS A 18 -2.67 -7.80 -20.97
CA LYS A 18 -3.55 -6.64 -20.77
C LYS A 18 -4.53 -6.82 -19.61
N ALA A 19 -5.06 -8.02 -19.40
CA ALA A 19 -5.94 -8.32 -18.27
C ALA A 19 -5.17 -8.24 -16.93
N ASN A 20 -3.98 -8.84 -16.86
CA ASN A 20 -3.13 -8.81 -15.66
C ASN A 20 -2.71 -7.39 -15.28
N VAL A 21 -2.34 -6.56 -16.27
CA VAL A 21 -2.02 -5.15 -16.06
C VAL A 21 -3.25 -4.39 -15.53
N ARG A 22 -4.45 -4.64 -16.07
CA ARG A 22 -5.68 -4.02 -15.57
C ARG A 22 -5.96 -4.41 -14.12
N SER A 23 -5.79 -5.68 -13.75
CA SER A 23 -5.97 -6.15 -12.38
C SER A 23 -4.93 -5.54 -11.43
N LEU A 24 -3.67 -5.46 -11.85
CA LEU A 24 -2.62 -4.79 -11.09
C LEU A 24 -2.91 -3.31 -10.86
N ILE A 25 -3.35 -2.57 -11.89
CA ILE A 25 -3.71 -1.15 -11.74
C ILE A 25 -4.86 -0.99 -10.74
N LYS A 26 -5.90 -1.84 -10.83
CA LYS A 26 -7.00 -1.81 -9.86
C LYS A 26 -6.51 -2.06 -8.43
N PHE A 27 -5.65 -3.07 -8.25
CA PHE A 27 -5.03 -3.37 -6.95
C PHE A 27 -4.26 -2.16 -6.41
N LEU A 28 -3.40 -1.53 -7.23
CA LEU A 28 -2.61 -0.37 -6.83
C LEU A 28 -3.49 0.85 -6.49
N VAL A 29 -4.58 1.07 -7.23
CA VAL A 29 -5.52 2.16 -6.94
C VAL A 29 -6.21 1.94 -5.59
N VAL A 30 -6.67 0.72 -5.31
CA VAL A 30 -7.30 0.39 -4.02
C VAL A 30 -6.28 0.53 -2.87
N LEU A 31 -5.06 0.02 -3.06
CA LEU A 31 -3.99 0.12 -2.09
C LEU A 31 -3.67 1.59 -1.78
N LEU A 32 -3.52 2.43 -2.81
CA LEU A 32 -3.24 3.86 -2.66
C LEU A 32 -4.38 4.59 -1.95
N ALA A 33 -5.63 4.30 -2.30
CA ALA A 33 -6.79 4.90 -1.63
C ALA A 33 -6.82 4.54 -0.13
N LEU A 34 -6.50 3.28 0.20
CA LEU A 34 -6.41 2.81 1.57
C LEU A 34 -5.25 3.49 2.34
N MET A 35 -4.09 3.66 1.70
CA MET A 35 -2.96 4.38 2.28
C MET A 35 -3.28 5.84 2.58
N ILE A 36 -4.00 6.52 1.66
CA ILE A 36 -4.45 7.90 1.88
C ILE A 36 -5.40 7.97 3.08
N PHE A 37 -6.37 7.05 3.15
CA PHE A 37 -7.28 6.96 4.29
C PHE A 37 -6.54 6.78 5.63
N TYR A 38 -5.58 5.85 5.70
CA TYR A 38 -4.78 5.64 6.90
C TYR A 38 -3.88 6.82 7.24
N THR A 39 -3.38 7.56 6.25
CA THR A 39 -2.58 8.77 6.48
C THR A 39 -3.41 9.84 7.21
N PHE A 40 -4.68 10.02 6.83
CA PHE A 40 -5.59 10.95 7.52
C PHE A 40 -5.95 10.43 8.93
N ALA A 41 -6.26 9.15 9.06
CA ALA A 41 -6.54 8.54 10.37
C ALA A 41 -5.33 8.66 11.32
N PHE A 42 -4.12 8.46 10.81
CA PHE A 42 -2.88 8.65 11.53
C PHE A 42 -2.77 10.07 12.10
N HIS A 43 -3.04 11.10 11.31
CA HIS A 43 -2.99 12.49 11.79
C HIS A 43 -3.99 12.72 12.92
N TYR A 44 -5.21 12.21 12.77
CA TYR A 44 -6.25 12.39 13.77
C TYR A 44 -5.87 11.72 15.10
N ILE A 45 -5.39 10.47 15.05
CA ILE A 45 -5.02 9.73 16.25
C ILE A 45 -3.74 10.30 16.87
N LYS A 46 -2.74 10.71 16.07
CA LYS A 46 -1.52 11.32 16.60
C LYS A 46 -1.75 12.69 17.24
N ALA A 47 -2.59 13.52 16.64
CA ALA A 47 -3.01 14.78 17.26
C ALA A 47 -3.71 14.52 18.61
N TRP A 48 -4.46 13.42 18.74
CA TRP A 48 -5.07 13.01 20.01
C TRP A 48 -4.04 12.54 21.05
N GLU A 49 -2.91 11.97 20.62
CA GLU A 49 -1.75 11.68 21.49
C GLU A 49 -0.92 12.94 21.83
N GLY A 50 -1.27 14.11 21.29
CA GLY A 50 -0.57 15.37 21.51
C GLY A 50 0.65 15.60 20.61
N GLU A 51 0.82 14.79 19.55
CA GLU A 51 1.92 14.92 18.60
C GLU A 51 1.39 15.32 17.20
N GLU A 52 1.91 16.41 16.65
CA GLU A 52 1.61 16.82 15.28
C GLU A 52 2.71 16.39 14.31
N TYR A 53 2.29 15.78 13.22
CA TYR A 53 3.16 15.32 12.15
C TYR A 53 2.73 15.94 10.81
N SER A 54 3.66 15.97 9.85
CA SER A 54 3.34 16.38 8.49
C SER A 54 2.58 15.28 7.73
N ILE A 55 1.84 15.65 6.67
CA ILE A 55 1.17 14.70 5.77
C ILE A 55 2.17 13.67 5.21
N ILE A 56 3.40 14.12 4.90
CA ILE A 56 4.47 13.26 4.40
C ILE A 56 4.88 12.22 5.45
N SER A 57 5.01 12.63 6.72
CA SER A 57 5.33 11.73 7.84
C SER A 57 4.23 10.68 8.06
N GLY A 58 2.95 11.06 7.94
CA GLY A 58 1.84 10.10 8.05
C GLY A 58 1.77 9.12 6.88
N PHE A 59 2.06 9.57 5.66
CA PHE A 59 2.16 8.70 4.49
C PHE A 59 3.35 7.73 4.62
N TYR A 60 4.49 8.24 5.08
CA TYR A 60 5.67 7.45 5.38
C TYR A 60 5.38 6.37 6.44
N TRP A 61 4.76 6.73 7.56
CA TRP A 61 4.39 5.78 8.61
C TRP A 61 3.43 4.70 8.08
N THR A 62 2.44 5.10 7.29
CA THR A 62 1.49 4.17 6.66
C THR A 62 2.21 3.19 5.75
N LEU A 63 3.13 3.69 4.91
CA LEU A 63 3.92 2.86 4.00
C LEU A 63 4.82 1.87 4.75
N VAL A 64 5.56 2.34 5.76
CA VAL A 64 6.45 1.51 6.60
C VAL A 64 5.65 0.44 7.35
N THR A 65 4.48 0.78 7.86
CA THR A 65 3.62 -0.15 8.60
C THR A 65 2.97 -1.18 7.67
N MET A 66 2.34 -0.74 6.57
CA MET A 66 1.68 -1.65 5.62
C MET A 66 2.67 -2.57 4.90
N SER A 67 3.90 -2.11 4.64
CA SER A 67 4.96 -2.93 4.05
C SER A 67 5.62 -3.89 5.04
N THR A 68 5.21 -3.90 6.30
CA THR A 68 5.80 -4.71 7.38
C THR A 68 7.28 -4.38 7.69
N LEU A 69 7.78 -3.22 7.22
CA LEU A 69 9.15 -2.76 7.50
C LEU A 69 9.34 -2.42 8.98
N GLY A 70 8.45 -1.59 9.53
CA GLY A 70 8.41 -1.29 10.96
C GLY A 70 9.69 -0.66 11.54
N TYR A 71 10.17 0.47 11.01
CA TYR A 71 11.37 1.15 11.52
C TYR A 71 11.29 1.57 13.00
N GLY A 72 10.09 1.81 13.52
CA GLY A 72 9.88 2.13 14.94
C GLY A 72 10.27 3.56 15.34
N ASP A 73 10.53 4.43 14.37
CA ASP A 73 10.81 5.86 14.55
C ASP A 73 9.55 6.68 14.89
N ILE A 74 8.39 6.25 14.40
CA ILE A 74 7.08 6.79 14.74
C ILE A 74 6.20 5.65 15.25
N ILE A 75 5.77 5.74 16.51
CA ILE A 75 4.96 4.70 17.18
C ILE A 75 3.76 5.31 17.89
N PHE A 76 2.67 4.57 17.99
CA PHE A 76 1.55 4.93 18.86
C PHE A 76 1.77 4.40 20.27
N THR A 77 1.47 5.22 21.27
CA THR A 77 1.68 4.88 22.69
C THR A 77 0.38 4.46 23.37
N THR A 78 -0.75 4.99 22.92
CA THR A 78 -2.08 4.69 23.44
C THR A 78 -2.61 3.36 22.92
N ASP A 79 -3.52 2.73 23.66
CA ASP A 79 -4.12 1.46 23.26
C ASP A 79 -4.97 1.60 21.99
N LEU A 80 -5.63 2.74 21.81
CA LEU A 80 -6.34 3.07 20.58
C LEU A 80 -5.39 3.12 19.38
N GLY A 81 -4.25 3.80 19.52
CA GLY A 81 -3.25 3.90 18.47
C GLY A 81 -2.56 2.56 18.15
N LYS A 82 -2.36 1.70 19.16
CA LYS A 82 -1.85 0.32 18.96
C LYS A 82 -2.86 -0.56 18.22
N LEU A 83 -4.15 -0.45 18.54
CA LEU A 83 -5.22 -1.17 17.83
C LEU A 83 -5.29 -0.69 16.37
N PHE A 84 -5.24 0.62 16.14
CA PHE A 84 -5.17 1.19 14.80
C PHE A 84 -3.95 0.67 14.02
N SER A 85 -2.76 0.72 14.61
CA SER A 85 -1.52 0.22 14.00
C SER A 85 -1.63 -1.25 13.60
N SER A 86 -2.27 -2.05 14.46
CA SER A 86 -2.51 -3.47 14.20
C SER A 86 -3.44 -3.69 13.00
N ILE A 87 -4.51 -2.89 12.87
CA ILE A 87 -5.41 -2.93 11.70
C ILE A 87 -4.66 -2.54 10.42
N VAL A 88 -3.85 -1.48 10.47
CA VAL A 88 -3.03 -1.04 9.32
C VAL A 88 -2.04 -2.13 8.91
N LEU A 89 -1.32 -2.72 9.85
CA LEU A 89 -0.39 -3.82 9.60
C LEU A 89 -1.09 -5.03 8.96
N LEU A 90 -2.21 -5.47 9.55
CA LEU A 90 -2.99 -6.61 9.03
C LEU A 90 -3.50 -6.35 7.61
N SER A 91 -3.96 -5.13 7.32
CA SER A 91 -4.36 -4.75 5.97
C SER A 91 -3.19 -4.84 5.00
N GLY A 92 -2.00 -4.37 5.39
CA GLY A 92 -0.77 -4.47 4.59
C GLY A 92 -0.40 -5.92 4.27
N VAL A 93 -0.44 -6.79 5.29
CA VAL A 93 -0.22 -8.24 5.13
C VAL A 93 -1.20 -8.85 4.13
N VAL A 94 -2.50 -8.57 4.26
CA VAL A 94 -3.52 -9.10 3.34
C VAL A 94 -3.30 -8.59 1.91
N PHE A 95 -3.04 -7.30 1.72
CA PHE A 95 -2.89 -6.74 0.38
C PHE A 95 -1.59 -7.19 -0.29
N LEU A 96 -0.45 -7.11 0.40
CA LEU A 96 0.86 -7.35 -0.19
C LEU A 96 1.25 -8.83 -0.22
N LEU A 97 0.93 -9.61 0.82
CA LEU A 97 1.33 -11.02 0.88
C LEU A 97 0.26 -11.97 0.33
N VAL A 98 -1.02 -11.61 0.44
CA VAL A 98 -2.12 -12.48 -0.03
C VAL A 98 -2.66 -11.99 -1.38
N MET A 99 -3.08 -10.74 -1.53
CA MET A 99 -3.76 -10.31 -2.76
C MET A 99 -2.82 -10.14 -3.96
N LEU A 100 -1.62 -9.58 -3.75
CA LEU A 100 -0.68 -9.29 -4.85
C LEU A 100 -0.25 -10.56 -5.62
N PRO A 101 0.18 -11.68 -5.01
CA PRO A 101 0.54 -12.88 -5.76
C PRO A 101 -0.64 -13.46 -6.54
N PHE A 102 -1.84 -13.46 -5.94
CA PHE A 102 -3.05 -14.03 -6.54
C PHE A 102 -3.60 -13.19 -7.68
N THR A 103 -3.24 -11.90 -7.76
CA THR A 103 -3.63 -11.01 -8.86
C THR A 103 -3.13 -11.50 -10.23
N PHE A 104 -2.07 -12.33 -10.25
CA PHE A 104 -1.45 -12.84 -11.48
C PHE A 104 -1.74 -14.33 -11.77
N ILE A 105 -2.45 -15.02 -10.87
CA ILE A 105 -2.69 -16.47 -10.96
C ILE A 105 -4.00 -16.81 -11.71
N GLN A 106 -4.82 -15.79 -12.04
CA GLN A 106 -6.06 -15.94 -12.83
C GLN A 106 -5.80 -15.87 -14.34
#